data_AF-A0AAT9FHU9-F1
#
_entry.id   AF-A0AAT9FHU9-F1
#
_cell.length_a   1.000
_cell.length_b   1.000
_cell.length_c   1.000
_cell.angle_alpha   90.00
_cell.angle_beta   90.00
_cell.angle_gamma   90.00
#
_symmetry.space_group_name_H-M   'P 1'
#
loop_
_entity.id
_entity.type
_entity.pdbx_description
1 polymer ?
#
loop_
_entity_poly.entity_id
_entity_poly.type
_entity_poly.pdbx_seq_one_letter_code
_entity_poly.pdbx_strand_id
1 'polypeptide(L)'
;MLEVHRHDEEPQASPIDYLERWMLHNELFGDSVEFVGALDTVAGLRMVIRQPAIKGQPASDEQIHQFFAESGWKRFKIEGDIAYFDPTRELVVSDTHRGNIILMENGVFAPIDLRVQPLNSALLDAVKRLTS
;
A
#
# COMPACT_ATOMS: atom_id res chain seq x y z
N MET A 1 17.43 -14.16 -24.10
CA MET A 1 17.54 -12.81 -24.69
C MET A 1 17.57 -11.86 -23.50
N LEU A 2 18.68 -11.15 -23.32
CA LEU A 2 18.90 -10.21 -22.22
C LEU A 2 18.05 -8.97 -22.50
N GLU A 3 17.20 -8.54 -21.57
CA GLU A 3 16.66 -7.19 -21.60
C GLU A 3 17.35 -6.33 -20.54
N VAL A 4 17.90 -5.24 -21.06
CA VAL A 4 18.73 -4.24 -20.40
C VAL A 4 17.79 -3.27 -19.70
N HIS A 5 17.83 -3.23 -18.37
CA HIS A 5 17.23 -2.12 -17.62
C HIS A 5 17.97 -0.82 -17.98
N ARG A 6 17.27 0.12 -18.61
CA ARG A 6 17.79 1.50 -18.79
C ARG A 6 17.80 2.19 -17.43
N HIS A 7 18.92 2.84 -17.16
CA HIS A 7 19.42 3.19 -15.84
C HIS A 7 19.27 4.69 -15.52
N ASP A 8 18.23 5.35 -16.04
CA ASP A 8 18.06 6.79 -15.89
C ASP A 8 16.56 7.14 -15.78
N GLU A 9 15.98 7.15 -14.57
CA GLU A 9 14.71 7.82 -14.19
C GLU A 9 14.28 7.47 -12.75
N GLU A 10 14.96 8.00 -11.71
CA GLU A 10 14.66 7.73 -10.28
C GLU A 10 14.65 6.22 -9.89
N PRO A 11 14.61 5.80 -8.61
CA PRO A 11 14.30 4.40 -8.31
C PRO A 11 12.78 4.23 -8.45
N GLN A 12 12.25 4.36 -9.67
CA GLN A 12 10.88 3.96 -9.98
C GLN A 12 10.78 2.45 -9.70
N ALA A 13 9.89 2.11 -8.77
CA ALA A 13 9.63 0.73 -8.37
C ALA A 13 9.46 -0.18 -9.58
N SER A 14 10.14 -1.33 -9.57
CA SER A 14 10.02 -2.34 -10.61
C SER A 14 8.56 -2.78 -10.75
N PRO A 15 8.09 -3.22 -11.94
CA PRO A 15 6.80 -3.87 -12.06
C PRO A 15 6.61 -5.02 -11.05
N ILE A 16 7.70 -5.71 -10.69
CA ILE A 16 7.68 -6.74 -9.64
C ILE A 16 7.35 -6.14 -8.27
N ASP A 17 7.99 -5.03 -7.88
CA ASP A 17 7.71 -4.34 -6.62
C ASP A 17 6.25 -3.91 -6.53
N TYR A 18 5.63 -3.53 -7.65
CA TYR A 18 4.20 -3.22 -7.70
C TYR A 18 3.32 -4.46 -7.44
N LEU A 19 3.64 -5.60 -8.05
CA LEU A 19 2.91 -6.84 -7.84
C LEU A 19 3.07 -7.36 -6.40
N GLU A 20 4.27 -7.29 -5.84
CA GLU A 20 4.54 -7.67 -4.44
C GLU A 20 3.74 -6.83 -3.45
N ARG A 21 3.60 -5.51 -3.72
CA ARG A 21 2.75 -4.63 -2.92
C ARG A 21 1.28 -5.07 -2.94
N TRP A 22 0.74 -5.47 -4.09
CA TRP A 22 -0.63 -5.99 -4.15
C TRP A 22 -0.78 -7.33 -3.44
N MET A 23 0.21 -8.22 -3.53
CA MET A 23 0.17 -9.47 -2.76
C MET A 23 0.11 -9.20 -1.25
N LEU A 24 0.94 -8.28 -0.75
CA LEU A 24 0.92 -7.87 0.66
C LEU A 24 -0.41 -7.17 1.02
N HIS A 25 -0.93 -6.32 0.14
CA HIS A 25 -2.20 -5.64 0.35
C HIS A 25 -3.36 -6.64 0.48
N ASN A 26 -3.45 -7.61 -0.43
CA ASN A 26 -4.42 -8.69 -0.38
C ASN A 26 -4.30 -9.50 0.93
N GLU A 27 -3.07 -9.84 1.35
CA GLU A 27 -2.84 -10.59 2.58
C GLU A 27 -3.26 -9.83 3.84
N LEU A 28 -2.99 -8.52 3.89
CA LEU A 28 -3.26 -7.70 5.08
C LEU A 28 -4.72 -7.28 5.20
N PHE A 29 -5.33 -6.88 4.09
CA PHE A 29 -6.62 -6.20 4.10
C PHE A 29 -7.76 -7.04 3.51
N GLY A 30 -7.46 -8.27 3.08
CA GLY A 30 -8.45 -9.16 2.47
C GLY A 30 -8.93 -8.65 1.11
N ASP A 31 -8.15 -7.81 0.46
CA ASP A 31 -8.40 -7.39 -0.93
C ASP A 31 -8.21 -8.60 -1.88
N SER A 32 -8.69 -8.46 -3.11
CA SER A 32 -8.71 -9.54 -4.10
C SER A 32 -8.26 -9.03 -5.46
N VAL A 33 -7.16 -8.28 -5.48
CA VAL A 33 -6.51 -7.84 -6.72
C VAL A 33 -5.82 -9.05 -7.38
N GLU A 34 -6.17 -9.31 -8.64
CA GLU A 34 -5.60 -10.39 -9.45
C GLU A 34 -4.78 -9.80 -10.60
N PHE A 35 -3.55 -10.27 -10.77
CA PHE A 35 -2.80 -10.03 -12.00
C PHE A 35 -3.35 -10.93 -13.13
N VAL A 36 -3.80 -10.31 -14.22
CA VAL A 36 -4.39 -11.02 -15.36
C VAL A 36 -3.36 -11.29 -16.45
N GLY A 37 -2.43 -10.37 -16.65
CA GLY A 37 -1.40 -10.49 -17.68
C GLY A 37 -0.82 -9.13 -18.07
N ALA A 38 -0.09 -9.12 -19.19
CA ALA A 38 0.44 -7.90 -19.78
C ALA A 38 -0.06 -7.74 -21.23
N LEU A 39 -0.34 -6.50 -21.61
CA LEU A 39 -0.72 -6.12 -22.97
C LEU A 39 0.40 -5.31 -23.58
N ASP A 40 0.89 -5.75 -24.73
CA ASP A 40 1.77 -4.92 -25.56
C ASP A 40 0.91 -3.91 -26.32
N THR A 41 1.23 -2.63 -26.18
CA THR A 41 0.48 -1.53 -26.78
C THR A 41 1.41 -0.60 -27.52
N VAL A 42 0.86 0.26 -28.40
CA VAL A 42 1.66 1.31 -29.08
C VAL A 42 2.36 2.26 -28.10
N ALA A 43 1.89 2.33 -26.85
CA ALA A 43 2.49 3.13 -25.78
C ALA A 43 3.38 2.31 -24.84
N GLY A 44 3.74 1.07 -25.21
CA GLY A 44 4.54 0.14 -24.44
C GLY A 44 3.73 -0.92 -23.67
N LEU A 45 4.44 -1.76 -22.93
CA LEU A 45 3.87 -2.84 -22.14
C LEU A 45 3.02 -2.30 -20.98
N ARG A 46 1.80 -2.81 -20.84
CA ARG A 46 0.86 -2.46 -19.78
C ARG A 46 0.49 -3.70 -18.97
N MET A 47 0.45 -3.56 -17.64
CA MET A 47 -0.10 -4.60 -16.77
C MET A 47 -1.62 -4.52 -16.77
N VAL A 48 -2.28 -5.67 -16.78
CA VAL A 48 -3.72 -5.80 -16.62
C VAL A 48 -3.98 -6.48 -15.29
N ILE A 49 -4.80 -5.82 -14.48
CA ILE A 49 -5.31 -6.36 -13.22
C ILE A 49 -6.82 -6.45 -13.25
N ARG A 50 -7.34 -7.27 -12.36
CA ARG A 50 -8.75 -7.30 -11.97
C ARG A 50 -8.83 -6.98 -10.49
N GLN A 51 -9.75 -6.10 -10.12
CA GLN A 51 -10.02 -5.77 -8.72
C GLN A 51 -11.53 -5.67 -8.48
N PRO A 52 -12.00 -5.95 -7.26
CA PRO A 52 -13.39 -5.70 -6.88
C PRO A 52 -13.75 -4.21 -7.02
N ALA A 53 -14.96 -3.93 -7.46
CA ALA A 53 -15.48 -2.56 -7.42
C ALA A 53 -15.94 -2.24 -6.00
N ILE A 54 -15.18 -1.39 -5.30
CA ILE A 54 -15.55 -0.91 -3.96
C ILE A 54 -16.48 0.29 -4.08
N LYS A 55 -17.60 0.25 -3.35
CA LYS A 55 -18.57 1.36 -3.24
C LYS A 55 -18.71 1.78 -1.79
N GLY A 56 -18.73 3.08 -1.57
CA GLY A 56 -18.85 3.66 -0.23
C GLY A 56 -18.49 5.13 -0.25
N GLN A 57 -18.11 5.65 0.91
CA GLN A 57 -17.68 7.03 1.10
C GLN A 57 -16.25 7.05 1.65
N PRO A 58 -15.43 8.05 1.29
CA PRO A 58 -14.13 8.25 1.93
C PRO A 58 -14.26 8.34 3.46
N ALA A 59 -13.44 7.60 4.19
CA ALA A 59 -13.38 7.67 5.65
C ALA A 59 -12.94 9.07 6.13
N SER A 60 -13.31 9.42 7.37
CA SER A 60 -12.75 10.60 8.06
C SER A 60 -11.36 10.29 8.61
N ASP A 61 -10.56 11.32 8.89
CA ASP A 61 -9.21 11.13 9.47
C ASP A 61 -9.26 10.41 10.82
N GLU A 62 -10.30 10.67 11.63
CA GLU A 62 -10.52 9.99 12.91
C GLU A 62 -10.82 8.50 12.70
N GLN A 63 -11.69 8.17 11.73
CA GLN A 63 -12.00 6.80 11.38
C GLN A 63 -10.78 6.03 10.87
N ILE A 64 -9.96 6.68 10.05
CA ILE A 64 -8.69 6.11 9.56
C ILE A 64 -7.75 5.84 10.72
N HIS A 65 -7.61 6.80 11.64
CA HIS A 65 -6.77 6.61 12.80
C HIS A 65 -7.25 5.44 13.67
N GLN A 66 -8.54 5.37 13.95
CA GLN A 66 -9.16 4.31 14.73
C GLN A 66 -8.98 2.94 14.07
N PHE A 67 -9.22 2.83 12.75
CA PHE A 67 -9.06 1.59 11.97
C PHE A 67 -7.66 0.97 12.16
N PHE A 68 -6.61 1.79 12.05
CA PHE A 68 -5.24 1.31 12.25
C PHE A 68 -4.91 1.06 13.73
N ALA A 69 -5.31 1.97 14.63
CA ALA A 69 -4.99 1.89 16.06
C ALA A 69 -5.63 0.66 16.72
N GLU A 70 -6.88 0.33 16.39
CA GLU A 70 -7.57 -0.86 16.91
C GLU A 70 -6.89 -2.16 16.48
N SER A 71 -6.23 -2.15 15.33
CA SER A 71 -5.44 -3.27 14.81
C SER A 71 -4.00 -3.30 15.35
N GLY A 72 -3.65 -2.43 16.30
CA GLY A 72 -2.35 -2.38 16.95
C GLY A 72 -1.26 -1.63 16.18
N TRP A 73 -1.60 -0.96 15.08
CA TRP A 73 -0.65 -0.20 14.28
C TRP A 73 -0.29 1.11 14.97
N LYS A 74 0.97 1.52 14.84
CA LYS A 74 1.50 2.74 15.44
C LYS A 74 1.59 3.85 14.40
N ARG A 75 0.89 4.95 14.66
CA ARG A 75 0.91 6.15 13.80
C ARG A 75 2.24 6.89 13.94
N PHE A 76 2.80 7.34 12.83
CA PHE A 76 3.92 8.28 12.79
C PHE A 76 3.80 9.22 11.59
N LYS A 77 4.73 10.18 11.47
CA LYS A 77 4.82 11.09 10.33
C LYS A 77 6.14 10.93 9.60
N ILE A 78 6.06 10.95 8.27
CA ILE A 78 7.23 10.99 7.38
C ILE A 78 6.98 12.07 6.34
N GLU A 79 7.89 13.04 6.24
CA GLU A 79 7.82 14.15 5.25
C GLU A 79 6.51 14.96 5.28
N GLY A 80 5.78 14.94 6.39
CA GLY A 80 4.48 15.63 6.56
C GLY A 80 3.28 14.71 6.41
N ASP A 81 3.45 13.54 5.80
CA ASP A 81 2.41 12.54 5.60
C ASP A 81 2.27 11.60 6.80
N ILE A 82 1.06 11.08 6.99
CA ILE A 82 0.76 10.09 8.02
C ILE A 82 1.09 8.71 7.46
N ALA A 83 1.77 7.91 8.28
CA ALA A 83 2.01 6.50 8.02
C ALA A 83 1.76 5.69 9.30
N TYR A 84 1.60 4.37 9.13
CA TYR A 84 1.32 3.44 10.19
C TYR A 84 2.32 2.28 10.16
N PHE A 85 2.79 1.88 11.33
CA PHE A 85 3.78 0.83 11.51
C PHE A 85 3.20 -0.35 12.30
N ASP A 86 3.27 -1.55 11.75
CA ASP A 86 2.99 -2.80 12.45
C ASP A 86 4.30 -3.34 13.05
N PRO A 87 4.49 -3.27 14.38
CA PRO A 87 5.71 -3.74 15.03
C PRO A 87 5.83 -5.27 15.06
N THR A 88 4.74 -6.01 14.89
CA THR A 88 4.74 -7.48 14.91
C THR A 88 5.20 -8.04 13.56
N ARG A 89 4.74 -7.43 12.46
CA ARG A 89 5.13 -7.85 11.10
C ARG A 89 6.29 -7.04 10.53
N GLU A 90 6.72 -5.99 11.21
CA GLU A 90 7.76 -5.03 10.78
C GLU A 90 7.43 -4.38 9.43
N LEU A 91 6.15 -4.05 9.24
CA LEU A 91 5.59 -3.46 8.03
C LEU A 91 5.23 -2.00 8.24
N VAL A 92 5.38 -1.19 7.18
CA VAL A 92 4.82 0.16 7.11
C VAL A 92 3.75 0.22 6.05
N VAL A 93 2.69 0.94 6.39
CA VAL A 93 1.63 1.37 5.48
C VAL A 93 1.67 2.88 5.36
N SER A 94 1.77 3.37 4.13
CA SER A 94 1.67 4.79 3.79
C SER A 94 0.61 5.03 2.73
N ASP A 95 0.45 6.28 2.30
CA ASP A 95 -0.63 6.72 1.40
C ASP A 95 -2.04 6.53 2.01
N THR A 96 -2.15 6.70 3.33
CA THR A 96 -3.39 6.48 4.10
C THR A 96 -4.33 7.70 4.07
N HIS A 97 -4.34 8.44 2.98
CA HIS A 97 -5.22 9.59 2.84
C HIS A 97 -6.67 9.16 2.64
N ARG A 98 -7.63 10.05 2.88
CA ARG A 98 -9.07 9.75 2.88
C ARG A 98 -9.58 9.04 1.63
N GLY A 99 -9.02 9.32 0.46
CA GLY A 99 -9.39 8.67 -0.80
C GLY A 99 -9.10 7.16 -0.87
N ASN A 100 -8.18 6.66 -0.03
CA ASN A 100 -7.67 5.30 -0.09
C ASN A 100 -8.28 4.38 0.99
N ILE A 101 -9.21 4.88 1.78
CA ILE A 101 -9.89 4.10 2.81
C ILE A 101 -11.37 4.39 2.70
N ILE A 102 -12.11 3.42 2.17
CA ILE A 102 -13.53 3.56 1.85
C ILE A 102 -14.35 2.93 2.95
N LEU A 103 -15.22 3.72 3.60
CA LEU A 103 -16.25 3.20 4.47
C LEU A 103 -17.42 2.69 3.62
N MET A 104 -17.63 1.37 3.65
CA MET A 104 -18.71 0.70 2.96
C MET A 104 -20.05 0.82 3.72
N GLU A 105 -21.17 0.61 3.03
CA GLU A 105 -22.52 0.71 3.63
C GLU A 105 -22.76 -0.24 4.80
N ASN A 106 -22.05 -1.37 4.83
CA ASN A 106 -22.11 -2.37 5.91
C ASN A 106 -21.22 -2.00 7.14
N GLY A 107 -20.57 -0.83 7.13
CA GLY A 107 -19.70 -0.36 8.20
C GLY A 107 -18.27 -0.90 8.16
N VAL A 108 -17.91 -1.70 7.15
CA VAL A 108 -16.55 -2.20 6.97
C VAL A 108 -15.70 -1.17 6.24
N PHE A 109 -14.46 -0.98 6.68
CA PHE A 109 -13.46 -0.20 5.95
C PHE A 109 -12.78 -1.07 4.90
N ALA A 110 -12.74 -0.59 3.66
CA ALA A 110 -12.01 -1.17 2.56
C ALA A 110 -10.81 -0.26 2.23
N PRO A 111 -9.60 -0.63 2.67
CA PRO A 111 -8.37 -0.02 2.18
C PRO A 111 -8.21 -0.32 0.69
N ILE A 112 -7.81 0.69 -0.08
CA ILE A 112 -7.50 0.58 -1.51
C ILE A 112 -6.22 1.37 -1.78
N ASP A 113 -5.41 0.91 -2.72
CA ASP A 113 -4.20 1.60 -3.19
C ASP A 113 -3.20 2.03 -2.09
N LEU A 114 -3.24 1.38 -0.92
CA LEU A 114 -2.27 1.66 0.14
C LEU A 114 -0.89 1.12 -0.21
N ARG A 115 0.15 1.89 0.15
CA ARG A 115 1.54 1.45 0.00
C ARG A 115 1.97 0.64 1.21
N VAL A 116 2.00 -0.68 1.04
CA VAL A 116 2.53 -1.62 2.05
C VAL A 116 3.97 -1.97 1.71
N GLN A 117 4.86 -1.90 2.70
CA GLN A 117 6.25 -2.33 2.51
C GLN A 117 6.86 -2.89 3.79
N PRO A 118 7.67 -3.96 3.71
CA PRO A 118 8.54 -4.37 4.80
C PRO A 118 9.63 -3.33 5.02
N LEU A 119 10.02 -3.16 6.28
CA LEU A 119 11.19 -2.35 6.61
C LEU A 119 12.46 -3.18 6.53
N ASN A 120 13.50 -2.61 5.91
CA ASN A 120 14.84 -3.12 6.10
C ASN A 120 15.38 -2.72 7.49
N SER A 121 16.48 -3.33 7.91
CA SER A 121 17.06 -3.12 9.25
C SER A 121 17.38 -1.65 9.56
N ALA A 122 17.86 -0.87 8.59
CA ALA A 122 18.20 0.53 8.79
C ALA A 122 16.94 1.41 9.01
N LEU A 123 15.88 1.17 8.25
CA LEU A 123 14.62 1.91 8.38
C LEU A 123 13.82 1.48 9.61
N LEU A 124 13.89 0.20 9.97
CA LEU A 124 13.20 -0.37 11.12
C LEU A 124 13.56 0.37 12.43
N ASP A 125 14.85 0.60 12.68
CA ASP A 125 15.30 1.30 13.88
C ASP A 125 14.84 2.77 13.89
N ALA A 126 14.82 3.42 12.73
CA ALA A 126 14.32 4.78 12.61
C ALA A 126 12.82 4.86 12.93
N VAL A 127 12.01 3.96 12.36
CA VAL A 127 10.56 3.91 12.59
C VAL A 127 10.24 3.53 14.04
N LYS A 128 10.98 2.58 14.65
CA LYS A 128 10.84 2.24 16.07
C LYS A 128 11.06 3.45 16.99
N ARG A 129 12.02 4.33 16.66
CA ARG A 129 12.24 5.60 17.40
C ARG A 129 11.13 6.64 17.21
N LEU A 130 10.48 6.66 16.05
CA LEU A 130 9.37 7.58 15.75
C LEU A 130 8.03 7.11 16.33
N THR A 131 7.96 5.85 16.77
CA THR A 131 6.74 5.18 17.24
C THR A 131 6.85 4.66 18.68
N SER A 132 7.91 5.05 19.40
CA SER A 132 8.07 4.82 20.85
C SER A 132 7.44 5.93 21.65
#